data_AF-A0AAE5TT63-F1
#
_entry.id   AF-A0AAE5TT63-F1
#
_cell.length_a   1.000
_cell.length_b   1.000
_cell.length_c   1.000
_cell.angle_alpha   90.00
_cell.angle_beta   90.00
_cell.angle_gamma   90.00
#
_symmetry.space_group_name_H-M   'P 1'
#
loop_
_entity.id
_entity.type
_entity.pdbx_description
1 polymer ?
#
loop_
_entity_poly.entity_id
_entity_poly.type
_entity_poly.pdbx_seq_one_letter_code
_entity_poly.pdbx_strand_id
1 'polypeptide(L)' 'MFEAAIVLLYGLVAVAAMAVTLLEGWTNHDGLTLHRLAGLFACMLWPLTILLFILHGCVARLLTRRSRSAA' A
#
# COMPACT_ATOMS: atom_id res chain seq x y z
N MET A 1 12.31 -4.87 13.01
CA MET A 1 11.56 -6.15 12.90
C MET A 1 10.06 -5.89 12.75
N PHE A 2 9.49 -5.02 13.59
CA PHE A 2 8.08 -4.64 13.53
C PHE A 2 7.68 -3.94 12.21
N GLU A 3 8.51 -3.05 11.64
CA GLU A 3 8.19 -2.41 10.36
C GLU A 3 8.10 -3.42 9.21
N ALA A 4 9.02 -4.40 9.17
CA ALA A 4 8.99 -5.46 8.17
C ALA A 4 7.74 -6.32 8.29
N ALA A 5 7.30 -6.65 9.51
CA ALA A 5 6.07 -7.37 9.75
C ALA A 5 4.82 -6.60 9.27
N ILE A 6 4.78 -5.27 9.49
CA ILE A 6 3.69 -4.42 9.01
C ILE A 6 3.65 -4.38 7.47
N VAL A 7 4.81 -4.19 6.83
CA VAL A 7 4.91 -4.17 5.36
C VAL A 7 4.48 -5.51 4.77
N LEU A 8 4.92 -6.63 5.36
CA LEU A 8 4.52 -7.97 4.93
C LEU A 8 3.03 -8.21 5.11
N LEU A 9 2.44 -7.80 6.24
CA LEU A 9 1.01 -7.96 6.50
C LEU A 9 0.16 -7.19 5.48
N TYR A 10 0.51 -5.92 5.24
CA TYR A 10 -0.22 -5.09 4.27
C TYR A 10 -0.04 -5.59 2.84
N GLY A 11 1.17 -6.04 2.48
CA GLY A 11 1.44 -6.69 1.21
C GLY A 11 0.64 -7.98 1.02
N LEU A 12 0.56 -8.82 2.05
CA LEU A 12 -0.19 -10.07 2.03
C LEU A 12 -1.69 -9.82 1.83
N VAL A 13 -2.27 -8.84 2.53
CA VAL A 13 -3.67 -8.46 2.36
C VAL A 13 -3.94 -7.96 0.93
N ALA A 14 -3.04 -7.14 0.37
CA ALA A 14 -3.16 -6.68 -1.01
C ALA A 14 -3.11 -7.84 -2.02
N VAL A 15 -2.16 -8.78 -1.85
CA VAL A 15 -2.05 -9.97 -2.71
C VAL A 15 -3.29 -10.85 -2.58
N ALA A 16 -3.80 -11.07 -1.37
CA ALA A 16 -5.01 -11.85 -1.14
C ALA A 16 -6.23 -11.22 -1.82
N ALA A 17 -6.39 -9.90 -1.71
CA ALA A 17 -7.47 -9.17 -2.37
C ALA A 17 -7.37 -9.23 -3.90
N MET A 18 -6.16 -9.13 -4.46
CA MET A 18 -5.92 -9.33 -5.90
C MET A 18 -6.30 -10.76 -6.34
N ALA A 19 -5.90 -11.77 -5.57
CA ALA A 19 -6.20 -13.16 -5.86
C ALA A 19 -7.72 -13.43 -5.83
N VAL A 20 -8.43 -12.90 -4.82
CA VAL A 20 -9.90 -12.99 -4.73
C VAL A 20 -10.56 -12.30 -5.92
N THR A 21 -10.09 -11.11 -6.30
CA THR A 21 -10.63 -10.36 -7.44
C THR A 21 -10.44 -11.10 -8.77
N LEU A 22 -9.31 -11.78 -8.96
CA LEU A 22 -9.05 -12.60 -10.14
C LEU A 22 -9.91 -13.88 -10.12
N LEU A 23 -10.01 -14.54 -8.97
CA LEU A 23 -10.81 -15.75 -8.81
C LEU A 23 -12.28 -15.48 -9.10
N GLU A 24 -12.80 -14.37 -8.57
CA GLU A 24 -14.19 -13.98 -8.75
C GLU A 24 -14.50 -13.57 -10.22
N GLY A 25 -13.49 -13.07 -10.95
CA GLY A 25 -13.59 -12.78 -12.39
C GLY A 25 -13.54 -14.04 -13.24
N TRP A 26 -12.80 -15.05 -12.78
CA TRP A 26 -12.76 -16.37 -13.42
C TRP A 26 -14.07 -17.13 -13.19
N THR A 27 -14.60 -17.13 -11.97
CA THR A 27 -15.85 -17.83 -11.62
C THR A 27 -17.08 -17.27 -12.29
N ASN A 28 -17.13 -15.95 -12.52
CA ASN A 28 -18.28 -15.32 -13.20
C ASN A 28 -18.17 -15.31 -14.73
N HIS A 29 -17.07 -15.82 -15.31
CA HIS A 29 -16.76 -15.71 -16.74
C HIS A 29 -16.71 -14.28 -17.30
N ASP A 30 -16.83 -13.26 -16.45
CA ASP A 30 -16.80 -11.83 -16.81
C ASP A 30 -15.38 -11.32 -17.11
N GLY A 31 -14.35 -12.12 -16.82
CA GLY A 31 -12.96 -11.72 -17.01
C GLY A 31 -12.58 -10.50 -16.16
N LEU A 32 -11.74 -9.63 -16.72
CA LEU A 32 -11.16 -8.48 -16.02
C LEU A 32 -11.94 -7.20 -16.36
N THR A 33 -12.97 -6.90 -15.56
CA THR A 33 -13.84 -5.72 -15.76
C THR A 33 -13.18 -4.43 -15.24
N LEU A 34 -13.57 -3.28 -15.79
CA LEU A 34 -13.09 -1.96 -15.33
C LEU A 34 -13.32 -1.73 -13.83
N HIS A 35 -14.42 -2.27 -13.28
CA HIS A 35 -14.72 -2.20 -11.86
C HIS A 35 -13.72 -3.00 -11.01
N ARG A 36 -13.33 -4.20 -11.46
CA ARG A 36 -12.28 -5.02 -10.81
C ARG A 36 -10.92 -4.33 -10.88
N LEU A 37 -10.59 -3.68 -11.99
CA LEU A 37 -9.39 -2.85 -12.15
C LEU A 37 -9.37 -1.68 -11.17
N ALA A 38 -10.48 -0.97 -11.01
CA ALA A 38 -10.62 0.10 -10.03
C ALA A 38 -10.45 -0.43 -8.59
N GLY A 39 -11.02 -1.59 -8.28
CA GLY A 39 -10.80 -2.29 -7.00
C GLY A 39 -9.33 -2.66 -6.77
N LEU A 40 -8.64 -3.14 -7.80
CA LEU A 40 -7.21 -3.46 -7.75
C LEU A 40 -6.35 -2.22 -7.48
N PHE A 41 -6.63 -1.12 -8.17
CA PHE A 41 -5.95 0.16 -7.98
C PHE A 41 -6.22 0.74 -6.58
N ALA A 42 -7.46 0.67 -6.11
CA ALA A 42 -7.82 1.07 -4.75
C ALA A 42 -7.12 0.18 -3.71
N CYS A 43 -6.97 -1.11 -3.99
CA CYS A 43 -6.24 -2.03 -3.13
C CYS A 43 -4.74 -1.70 -3.05
N MET A 44 -4.12 -1.24 -4.15
CA MET A 44 -2.74 -0.73 -4.14
C MET A 44 -2.58 0.59 -3.37
N LEU A 45 -3.64 1.39 -3.25
CA LEU A 45 -3.62 2.60 -2.42
C LEU A 45 -3.40 2.28 -0.93
N TRP A 46 -3.90 1.12 -0.48
CA TRP A 46 -3.79 0.68 0.92
C TRP A 46 -2.34 0.54 1.42
N PRO A 47 -1.45 -0.28 0.80
CA PRO A 47 -0.03 -0.33 1.18
C PRO A 47 0.71 0.97 0.86
N LEU A 48 0.24 1.78 -0.09
CA LEU A 48 0.86 3.07 -0.43
C LEU A 48 0.77 4.07 0.73
N THR A 49 -0.28 4.02 1.54
CA THR A 49 -0.41 4.87 2.74
C THR A 49 0.71 4.64 3.75
N ILE A 50 1.26 3.41 3.85
CA ILE A 50 2.42 3.13 4.71
C ILE A 50 3.65 3.89 4.19
N LEU A 51 3.84 3.91 2.87
CA LEU A 51 4.97 4.61 2.25
C LEU A 51 4.92 6.11 2.58
N LEU A 52 3.71 6.71 2.52
CA LEU A 52 3.49 8.11 2.89
C LEU A 52 3.80 8.37 4.37
N PHE A 53 3.40 7.49 5.27
CA PHE A 53 3.71 7.60 6.70
C PHE A 53 5.22 7.54 6.98
N ILE A 54 5.91 6.60 6.33
CA ILE A 54 7.37 6.47 6.45
C ILE A 54 8.06 7.73 5.90
N LEU A 55 7.63 8.20 4.73
CA LEU A 55 8.17 9.40 4.10
C LEU A 55 7.95 10.64 4.97
N HIS A 56 6.75 10.82 5.51
CA HIS A 56 6.43 11.91 6.43
C HIS A 56 7.36 11.90 7.65
N GLY A 57 7.57 10.73 8.27
CA GLY A 57 8.51 10.58 9.38
C GLY A 57 9.96 10.92 8.99
N CYS A 58 10.40 10.52 7.79
CA CYS A 58 11.72 10.87 7.26
C CYS A 58 11.86 12.38 7.02
N VAL A 59 10.88 13.01 6.39
CA VAL A 59 10.86 14.46 6.14
C VAL A 59 10.85 15.23 7.47
N ALA A 60 10.00 14.85 8.42
CA ALA A 60 9.97 15.47 9.73
C ALA A 60 11.33 15.39 10.43
N ARG A 61 11.97 14.21 10.45
CA ARG A 61 13.31 14.04 11.02
C ARG A 61 14.38 14.87 10.28
N LEU A 62 14.29 14.97 8.96
CA LEU A 62 15.21 15.76 8.14
C LEU A 62 15.08 17.25 8.46
N LEU A 63 13.84 17.76 8.55
CA LEU A 63 13.52 19.13 8.90
C LEU A 63 14.00 19.48 10.31
N THR A 64 13.75 18.61 11.30
CA THR A 64 14.24 18.81 12.67
C THR A 64 15.76 18.85 12.74
N ARG A 65 16.46 17.98 12.00
CA ARG A 65 17.93 18.00 11.91
C ARG A 65 18.45 19.27 11.26
N ARG A 66 17.83 19.72 10.16
CA ARG A 66 18.20 20.98 9.51
C ARG A 66 18.00 22.19 10.41
N SER A 67 16.88 22.25 11.13
CA SER A 67 16.62 23.32 12.11
C SER A 67 17.67 23.36 13.21
N ARG A 68 18.09 22.21 13.74
CA ARG A 68 19.12 22.14 14.78
C ARG A 68 20.53 22.48 14.27
N SER A 69 20.84 22.22 13.00
CA SER A 69 22.14 22.58 12.39
C SER A 69 22.23 24.07 12.01
N ALA A 70 21.10 24.77 11.93
CA ALA A 70 21.02 26.18 11.58
C ALA A 70 20.96 27.11 12.82
N ALA A 71 20.88 26.53 14.03
CA ALA A 71 20.90 27.22 15.31
C ALA A 71 22.25 27.02 16.00
#